data_AF-A0A9I9EE98-F1
#
_entry.id   AF-A0A9I9EE98-F1
#
_cell.length_a   1.000
_cell.length_b   1.000
_cell.length_c   1.000
_cell.angle_alpha   90.00
_cell.angle_beta   90.00
_cell.angle_gamma   90.00
#
_symmetry.space_group_name_H-M   'P 1'
#
loop_
_entity.id
_entity.type
_entity.pdbx_description
1 polymer ?
#
loop_
_entity_poly.entity_id
_entity_poly.type
_entity_poly.pdbx_seq_one_letter_code
_entity_poly.pdbx_strand_id
1 'polypeptide(L)' 'MGLAPIGCAPFYLWQYRSENGACIEEINDMVMEFNFAMRYMVEELGMELPDSSIIFCDLLEGSMDILKNHEYYGE' A
#
# COMPACT_ATOMS: atom_id res chain seq x y z
N MET A 1 1.56 0.18 9.68
CA MET A 1 2.03 0.19 8.28
C MET A 1 0.79 0.17 7.41
N GLY A 2 0.74 1.00 6.37
CA GLY A 2 -0.34 0.96 5.38
C GLY A 2 -0.34 -0.35 4.60
N LEU A 3 -1.42 -0.59 3.86
CA LEU A 3 -1.52 -1.69 2.90
C LEU A 3 -0.71 -1.37 1.64
N ALA A 4 -0.03 -2.39 1.13
CA ALA A 4 0.59 -2.42 -0.19
C ALA A 4 -0.50 -2.42 -1.30
N PRO A 5 -0.17 -2.19 -2.59
CA PRO A 5 -1.13 -2.22 -3.69
C PRO A 5 -1.59 -3.66 -3.96
N ILE A 6 -2.52 -4.17 -3.14
CA ILE A 6 -2.97 -5.58 -3.24
C ILE A 6 -3.70 -5.85 -4.56
N GLY A 7 -4.19 -4.83 -5.26
CA GLY A 7 -4.70 -4.96 -6.63
C GLY A 7 -3.66 -5.45 -7.64
N CYS A 8 -2.36 -5.38 -7.29
CA CYS A 8 -1.27 -5.94 -8.08
C CYS A 8 -0.91 -7.39 -7.69
N ALA A 9 -1.54 -7.98 -6.66
CA ALA A 9 -1.19 -9.32 -6.20
C ALA A 9 -1.64 -10.40 -7.21
N PRO A 10 -0.86 -11.49 -7.41
CA PRO A 10 -1.17 -12.51 -8.43
C PRO A 10 -2.57 -13.10 -8.34
N PHE A 11 -3.10 -13.25 -7.12
CA PHE A 11 -4.46 -13.74 -6.89
C PHE A 11 -5.53 -12.83 -7.53
N TYR A 12 -5.44 -11.52 -7.33
CA TYR A 12 -6.40 -10.56 -7.89
C TYR A 12 -6.23 -10.39 -9.39
N LEU A 13 -4.98 -10.38 -9.88
CA LEU A 13 -4.72 -10.37 -11.32
C LEU A 13 -5.38 -11.58 -12.02
N TRP A 14 -5.26 -12.78 -11.43
CA TRP A 14 -5.92 -13.99 -11.94
C TRP A 14 -7.44 -13.90 -11.85
N GLN A 15 -7.98 -13.50 -10.69
CA GLN A 15 -9.42 -13.44 -10.46
C GLN A 15 -10.12 -12.46 -11.41
N TYR A 16 -9.51 -11.31 -11.67
CA TYR A 16 -10.04 -10.25 -12.54
C TYR A 16 -9.60 -10.39 -14.00
N ARG A 17 -8.86 -11.46 -14.34
CA ARG A 17 -8.35 -11.74 -15.70
C ARG A 17 -7.60 -10.54 -16.29
N SER A 18 -6.65 -10.00 -15.52
CA SER A 18 -5.80 -8.90 -15.98
C SER A 18 -5.08 -9.27 -17.27
N GLU A 19 -5.21 -8.43 -18.30
CA GLU A 19 -4.71 -8.74 -19.64
C GLU A 19 -3.18 -8.65 -19.74
N ASN A 20 -2.55 -7.71 -19.04
CA ASN A 20 -1.11 -7.42 -19.14
C ASN A 20 -0.42 -7.35 -17.77
N GLY A 21 -1.01 -7.98 -16.75
CA GLY A 21 -0.54 -7.82 -15.37
C GLY A 21 -0.77 -6.42 -14.80
N ALA A 22 -1.60 -5.61 -15.47
CA ALA A 22 -2.06 -4.32 -14.95
C ALA A 22 -2.82 -4.55 -13.63
N CYS A 23 -2.50 -3.73 -12.63
CA CYS A 23 -3.12 -3.80 -11.33
C CYS A 23 -4.63 -3.49 -11.41
N ILE A 24 -5.39 -4.07 -10.49
CA ILE A 24 -6.83 -3.81 -10.39
C ILE A 24 -7.03 -2.52 -9.60
N GLU A 25 -7.24 -1.41 -10.33
CA GLU A 25 -7.31 -0.06 -9.74
C GLU A 25 -8.40 0.07 -8.68
N GLU A 26 -9.59 -0.49 -8.89
CA GLU A 26 -10.69 -0.45 -7.91
C GLU A 26 -10.26 -0.98 -6.52
N ILE A 27 -9.39 -2.00 -6.50
CA ILE A 27 -8.86 -2.56 -5.25
C ILE A 27 -7.82 -1.62 -4.63
N ASN A 28 -6.96 -1.03 -5.45
CA ASN A 28 -5.95 -0.09 -4.99
C ASN A 28 -6.56 1.24 -4.52
N ASP A 29 -7.68 1.68 -5.10
CA ASP A 29 -8.47 2.83 -4.65
C ASP A 29 -8.98 2.61 -3.22
N MET A 30 -9.51 1.42 -2.91
CA MET A 30 -9.90 1.07 -1.54
C MET A 30 -8.71 1.03 -0.58
N VAL A 31 -7.54 0.57 -1.06
CA VAL A 31 -6.29 0.61 -0.27
C VAL A 31 -5.88 2.06 0.04
N MET A 32 -6.01 2.98 -0.91
CA MET A 32 -5.69 4.41 -0.70
C MET A 32 -6.55 5.00 0.42
N GLU A 33 -7.86 4.78 0.39
CA GLU A 33 -8.78 5.27 1.42
C GLU A 33 -8.48 4.67 2.80
N PHE A 34 -8.20 3.36 2.86
CA PHE A 34 -7.80 2.69 4.09
C PHE A 34 -6.49 3.28 4.66
N ASN A 35 -5.49 3.50 3.81
CA ASN A 35 -4.20 4.05 4.20
C ASN A 35 -4.34 5.50 4.69
N PHE A 36 -5.21 6.30 4.06
CA PHE A 36 -5.52 7.66 4.50
C PHE A 36 -6.09 7.67 5.93
N ALA A 37 -7.11 6.85 6.20
CA ALA A 37 -7.68 6.74 7.54
C ALA A 37 -6.66 6.20 8.56
N MET A 38 -5.84 5.23 8.18
CA MET A 38 -4.79 4.70 9.05
C MET A 38 -3.74 5.75 9.42
N ARG A 39 -3.32 6.60 8.47
CA ARG A 39 -2.38 7.69 8.75
C ARG A 39 -2.92 8.62 9.83
N TYR A 40 -4.19 9.02 9.72
CA TYR A 40 -4.85 9.85 10.74
C TYR A 40 -4.88 9.17 12.11
N MET A 41 -5.25 7.88 12.18
CA MET A 41 -5.26 7.15 13.46
C MET A 41 -3.86 7.02 14.08
N VAL A 42 -2.82 6.84 13.26
CA VAL A 42 -1.43 6.77 13.74
C VAL A 42 -0.98 8.12 14.31
N GLU A 43 -1.36 9.23 13.68
CA GLU A 43 -1.08 10.59 14.18
C GLU A 43 -1.80 10.84 15.51
N GLU A 44 -3.07 10.50 15.62
CA GLU A 44 -3.87 10.63 16.85
C GLU A 44 -3.27 9.80 17.99
N LEU A 45 -2.93 8.53 17.72
CA LEU A 45 -2.31 7.65 18.70
C LEU A 45 -0.94 8.17 19.16
N GLY A 46 -0.18 8.80 18.26
CA GLY A 46 1.09 9.46 18.59
C GLY A 46 0.91 10.64 19.55
N MET A 47 -0.24 11.34 19.48
CA MET A 47 -0.59 12.40 20.43
C MET A 47 -1.03 11.84 21.80
N GLU A 48 -1.73 10.71 21.80
CA GLU A 48 -2.19 10.04 23.03
C GLU A 48 -1.05 9.37 23.81
N LEU A 49 -0.01 8.93 23.11
CA LEU A 49 1.12 8.18 23.68
C LEU A 49 2.46 8.92 23.45
N PRO A 50 2.71 10.07 24.12
CA PRO A 50 3.86 10.93 23.86
C PRO A 50 5.23 10.27 24.15
N ASP A 51 5.25 9.22 24.99
CA ASP A 51 6.47 8.46 25.30
C ASP A 51 6.75 7.33 24.28
N SER A 52 5.87 7.14 23.29
CA SER A 52 6.00 6.13 22.25
C SER A 52 6.33 6.76 20.90
N SER A 53 7.25 6.13 20.15
CA SER A 53 7.50 6.50 18.76
C SER A 53 6.63 5.63 17.85
N ILE A 54 5.63 6.25 17.24
CA ILE A 54 4.70 5.59 16.33
C ILE A 54 4.81 6.27 14.97
N ILE A 55 5.07 5.49 13.93
CA ILE A 55 5.25 5.99 12.57
C ILE A 55 4.33 5.26 11.59
N PHE A 56 3.83 6.00 10.60
CA PHE A 56 3.14 5.43 9.47
C PHE A 56 4.14 5.11 8.36
N CYS A 57 4.19 3.84 7.94
CA CYS A 57 4.96 3.43 6.76
C CYS A 57 4.02 3.32 5.55
N ASP A 58 4.31 4.09 4.50
CA ASP A 58 3.55 4.09 3.26
C ASP A 58 3.99 2.93 2.35
N LEU A 59 3.41 1.75 2.57
CA LEU A 59 3.70 0.58 1.75
C LEU A 59 3.07 0.65 0.36
N LEU A 60 2.06 1.50 0.14
CA LEU A 60 1.47 1.66 -1.18
C LEU A 60 2.51 2.26 -2.13
N GLU A 61 3.05 3.43 -1.76
CA GLU A 61 4.07 4.11 -2.57
C GLU A 61 5.33 3.26 -2.69
N GLY A 62 5.86 2.76 -1.56
CA GLY A 62 7.08 1.97 -1.57
C GLY A 62 7.00 0.70 -2.42
N SER A 63 5.87 0.00 -2.38
CA SER A 63 5.69 -1.20 -3.21
C SER A 63 5.44 -0.85 -4.68
N MET A 64 4.70 0.22 -4.97
CA MET A 64 4.50 0.67 -6.35
C MET A 64 5.80 1.12 -7.01
N ASP A 65 6.70 1.75 -6.25
CA ASP A 65 8.03 2.10 -6.72
C ASP A 65 8.84 0.85 -7.04
N ILE A 66 8.89 -0.14 -6.13
CA ILE A 66 9.55 -1.43 -6.39
C ILE A 66 8.98 -2.11 -7.65
N LEU A 67 7.66 -2.12 -7.83
CA LEU A 67 7.04 -2.75 -9.00
C LEU A 67 7.40 -2.03 -10.31
N LYS A 68 7.44 -0.70 -10.32
CA LYS A 68 7.75 0.11 -11.51
C LYS A 68 9.25 0.13 -11.83
N ASN A 69 10.08 0.08 -10.79
CA ASN A 69 11.52 0.27 -10.84
C ASN A 69 12.27 -0.99 -10.41
N HIS A 70 11.70 -2.19 -10.67
CA HIS A 70 12.17 -3.45 -10.09
C HIS A 70 13.65 -3.73 -10.32
N GLU A 71 14.21 -3.31 -11.48
CA GLU A 71 15.64 -3.44 -11.82
C GLU A 71 16.58 -2.81 -10.79
N TYR A 72 16.11 -1.81 -10.02
CA TYR A 72 16.89 -1.17 -8.96
C TYR A 72 16.76 -1.87 -7.59
N TYR A 73 15.80 -2.79 -7.45
CA TYR A 73 15.43 -3.45 -6.20
C TYR A 73 15.67 -4.97 -6.23
N GLY A 74 16.02 -5.53 -7.39
CA GLY A 74 16.31 -6.95 -7.60
C GLY A 74 16.34 -7.29 -9.10
N GLU A 75 16.68 -8.54 -9.43
CA GLU A 75 16.55 -9.08 -10.80
C GLU A 75 15.21 -9.76 -11.03
#